data_AF-A0A8R7QWE9-F1
#
_entry.id   AF-A0A8R7QWE9-F1
#
_cell.length_a   1.000
_cell.length_b   1.000
_cell.length_c   1.000
_cell.angle_alpha   90.00
_cell.angle_beta   90.00
_cell.angle_gamma   90.00
#
_symmetry.space_group_name_H-M   'P 1'
#
loop_
_entity.id
_entity.type
_entity.pdbx_description
1 polymer ?
#
loop_
_entity_poly.entity_id
_entity_poly.type
_entity_poly.pdbx_seq_one_letter_code
_entity_poly.pdbx_strand_id
1 'polypeptide(L)'
;SQSVYSTRSDVFSFGILVLEIISGKRAIGSYQLSGRSYELRKYAWQLWREQRCDELVDDSLGEEYPEMDVMRCIQIALLCIQDVAEDRPTMH
;
A
#
# COMPACT_ATOMS: atom_id res chain seq x y z
N SER A 1 10.66 -5.42 19.56
CA SER A 1 11.15 -5.91 18.26
C SER A 1 12.51 -5.28 18.01
N GLN A 2 13.54 -6.07 17.67
CA GLN A 2 14.83 -5.52 17.24
C GLN A 2 14.65 -4.94 15.83
N SER A 3 15.01 -3.67 15.63
CA SER A 3 15.04 -3.06 14.30
C SER A 3 16.19 -3.68 13.51
N VAL A 4 15.87 -4.50 12.51
CA VAL A 4 16.84 -5.02 11.54
C VAL A 4 16.85 -4.06 10.36
N TYR A 5 17.86 -3.21 10.29
CA TYR A 5 18.10 -2.31 9.16
C TYR A 5 18.64 -3.11 7.98
N SER A 6 17.99 -3.00 6.83
CA SER A 6 18.41 -3.66 5.59
C SER A 6 17.77 -3.00 4.37
N THR A 7 18.29 -3.28 3.18
CA THR A 7 17.60 -2.89 1.93
C THR A 7 16.17 -3.43 1.89
N ARG A 8 15.89 -4.60 2.50
CA ARG A 8 14.53 -5.16 2.57
C ARG A 8 13.60 -4.40 3.51
N SER A 9 14.12 -3.79 4.58
CA SER A 9 13.30 -2.88 5.42
C SER A 9 13.03 -1.56 4.68
N ASP A 10 13.98 -1.08 3.89
CA ASP A 10 13.80 0.14 3.09
C ASP A 10 12.74 -0.08 1.99
N VAL A 11 12.74 -1.25 1.34
CA VAL A 11 11.68 -1.65 0.38
C VAL A 11 10.31 -1.66 1.05
N PHE A 12 10.21 -2.19 2.27
CA PHE A 12 8.96 -2.19 3.02
C PHE A 12 8.47 -0.77 3.29
N SER A 13 9.35 0.10 3.79
CA SER A 13 9.02 1.51 4.04
C SER A 13 8.64 2.25 2.77
N PHE A 14 9.31 1.97 1.64
CA PHE A 14 8.95 2.50 0.34
C PHE A 14 7.55 2.07 -0.09
N GLY A 15 7.20 0.79 0.08
CA GLY A 15 5.85 0.30 -0.21
C GLY A 15 4.77 1.00 0.60
N ILE A 16 4.99 1.21 1.89
CA ILE A 16 4.07 1.99 2.74
C ILE A 16 3.95 3.42 2.23
N LEU A 17 5.07 4.08 1.92
CA LEU A 17 5.07 5.45 1.41
C LEU A 17 4.28 5.58 0.09
N VAL A 18 4.42 4.63 -0.83
CA VAL A 18 3.64 4.61 -2.08
C VAL A 18 2.15 4.49 -1.78
N LEU A 19 1.74 3.64 -0.83
CA LEU A 19 0.34 3.56 -0.41
C LEU A 19 -0.16 4.88 0.20
N GLU A 20 0.65 5.54 1.02
CA GLU A 20 0.29 6.84 1.61
C GLU A 20 0.10 7.91 0.53
N ILE A 21 0.97 7.95 -0.48
CA ILE A 21 0.88 8.90 -1.61
C ILE A 21 -0.39 8.66 -2.43
N ILE A 22 -0.65 7.40 -2.81
CA ILE A 22 -1.79 7.07 -3.68
C ILE A 22 -3.12 7.34 -2.98
N SER A 23 -3.19 7.11 -1.67
CA SER A 23 -4.45 7.15 -0.92
C SER A 23 -4.72 8.44 -0.17
N GLY A 24 -3.70 9.29 -0.01
CA GLY A 24 -3.75 10.44 0.91
C GLY A 24 -3.91 10.05 2.38
N LYS A 25 -3.75 8.77 2.71
CA LYS A 25 -3.98 8.21 4.05
C LYS A 25 -2.65 8.02 4.77
N ARG A 26 -2.66 8.15 6.10
CA ARG A 26 -1.49 7.92 6.95
C ARG A 26 -1.32 6.42 7.21
N ALA A 27 -0.07 5.94 7.28
CA ALA A 27 0.24 4.54 7.57
C ALA A 27 -0.39 4.05 8.88
N ILE A 28 -0.27 4.87 9.93
CA ILE A 28 -0.89 4.65 11.25
C ILE A 28 -2.22 5.41 11.28
N GLY A 29 -3.25 4.77 10.75
CA GLY A 29 -4.61 5.26 10.69
C GLY A 29 -5.63 4.14 10.90
N SER A 30 -6.91 4.50 10.95
CA SER A 30 -8.02 3.59 11.23
C SER A 30 -9.05 3.75 10.12
N TYR A 31 -8.99 2.86 9.12
CA TYR A 31 -9.78 2.91 7.90
C TYR A 31 -10.86 1.84 7.91
N GLN A 32 -12.12 2.25 7.66
CA GLN A 32 -13.26 1.35 7.72
C GLN A 32 -13.44 0.60 6.41
N LEU A 33 -13.60 -0.71 6.50
CA LEU A 33 -14.00 -1.57 5.39
C LEU A 33 -14.90 -2.68 5.93
N SER A 34 -16.08 -2.85 5.34
CA SER A 34 -17.02 -3.93 5.70
C SER A 34 -17.30 -4.03 7.21
N GLY A 35 -17.47 -2.87 7.87
CA GLY A 35 -17.77 -2.77 9.31
C GLY A 35 -16.58 -3.04 10.25
N ARG A 36 -15.35 -3.13 9.71
CA ARG A 36 -14.12 -3.35 10.48
C ARG A 36 -13.12 -2.24 10.21
N SER A 37 -12.28 -1.96 11.20
CA SER A 37 -11.20 -0.99 11.06
C SER A 37 -9.84 -1.64 10.81
N TYR A 38 -9.09 -1.07 9.88
CA TYR A 38 -7.78 -1.54 9.46
C TYR A 38 -6.77 -0.41 9.41
N GLU A 39 -5.51 -0.72 9.73
CA GLU A 39 -4.36 0.11 9.34
C GLU A 39 -4.20 0.11 7.82
N LEU A 40 -3.55 1.13 7.26
CA LEU A 40 -3.45 1.34 5.80
C LEU A 40 -3.01 0.08 5.05
N ARG A 41 -1.99 -0.62 5.56
CA ARG A 41 -1.47 -1.84 4.92
C ARG A 41 -2.56 -2.91 4.77
N LYS A 42 -3.35 -3.14 5.82
CA LYS A 42 -4.37 -4.20 5.86
C LYS A 42 -5.58 -3.78 5.05
N TYR A 43 -5.92 -2.49 5.10
CA TYR A 43 -6.97 -1.87 4.30
C TYR A 43 -6.68 -2.07 2.80
N ALA A 44 -5.49 -1.68 2.34
CA ALA A 44 -5.07 -1.86 0.95
C ALA A 44 -5.08 -3.33 0.52
N TRP A 45 -4.60 -4.25 1.37
CA TRP A 45 -4.66 -5.68 1.10
C TRP A 45 -6.08 -6.24 0.96
N GLN A 46 -7.03 -5.79 1.78
CA GLN A 46 -8.41 -6.23 1.65
C GLN A 46 -9.05 -5.70 0.37
N LEU A 47 -8.88 -4.41 0.05
CA LEU A 47 -9.37 -3.84 -1.21
C LEU A 47 -8.81 -4.57 -2.42
N TRP A 48 -7.52 -4.91 -2.42
CA TRP A 48 -6.90 -5.72 -3.48
C TRP A 48 -7.54 -7.09 -3.62
N ARG A 49 -7.76 -7.81 -2.51
CA ARG A 49 -8.42 -9.12 -2.51
C ARG A 49 -9.87 -9.06 -2.99
N GLU A 50 -10.56 -7.96 -2.73
CA GLU A 50 -11.94 -7.72 -3.13
C GLU A 50 -12.07 -7.11 -4.53
N GLN A 51 -10.96 -6.84 -5.24
CA GLN A 51 -10.93 -6.17 -6.55
C GLN A 51 -11.52 -4.75 -6.51
N ARG A 52 -11.26 -4.02 -5.43
CA ARG A 52 -11.78 -2.67 -5.13
C ARG A 52 -10.65 -1.66 -4.90
N CYS A 53 -9.56 -1.78 -5.66
CA CYS A 53 -8.37 -0.94 -5.45
C CYS A 53 -8.55 0.51 -5.89
N ASP A 54 -9.55 0.79 -6.71
CA ASP A 54 -10.02 2.14 -7.02
C ASP A 54 -10.40 2.91 -5.74
N GLU A 55 -11.03 2.25 -4.75
CA GLU A 55 -11.38 2.87 -3.45
C GLU A 55 -10.16 3.23 -2.59
N LEU A 56 -8.97 2.77 -2.98
CA LEU A 56 -7.74 3.15 -2.29
C LEU A 56 -7.25 4.53 -2.75
N VAL A 57 -7.58 4.96 -3.97
CA VAL A 57 -7.07 6.19 -4.57
C VAL A 57 -7.66 7.42 -3.87
N ASP A 58 -6.86 8.45 -3.67
CA ASP A 58 -7.29 9.71 -3.06
C ASP A 58 -8.37 10.39 -3.93
N ASP A 59 -9.56 10.58 -3.36
CA ASP A 59 -10.70 11.24 -4.03
C ASP A 59 -10.36 12.64 -4.57
N SER A 60 -9.34 13.31 -4.03
CA SER A 60 -8.90 14.62 -4.52
C SER A 60 -8.24 14.60 -5.90
N LEU A 61 -7.84 13.42 -6.39
CA LEU A 61 -7.33 13.22 -7.75
C LEU A 61 -8.44 13.20 -8.82
N GLY A 62 -9.70 13.04 -8.39
CA GLY A 62 -10.84 12.96 -9.31
C GLY A 62 -10.69 11.84 -10.34
N GLU A 63 -11.08 12.11 -11.59
CA GLU A 63 -10.96 11.15 -12.71
C GLU A 63 -9.68 11.37 -13.55
N GLU A 64 -8.81 12.31 -13.15
CA GLU A 64 -7.65 12.75 -13.95
C GLU A 64 -6.33 12.12 -13.48
N TYR A 65 -6.28 10.79 -13.36
CA TYR A 65 -5.03 10.09 -13.08
C TYR A 65 -4.83 8.91 -14.05
N PRO A 66 -3.57 8.53 -14.33
CA PRO A 66 -3.29 7.38 -15.18
C PRO A 66 -3.64 6.08 -14.43
N GLU A 67 -4.90 5.65 -14.52
CA GLU A 67 -5.46 4.53 -13.75
C GLU A 67 -4.60 3.27 -13.81
N MET A 68 -4.19 2.87 -15.01
CA MET A 68 -3.34 1.68 -15.18
C MET A 68 -1.99 1.78 -14.46
N ASP A 69 -1.39 2.97 -14.43
CA ASP A 69 -0.11 3.19 -13.78
C ASP A 69 -0.27 3.25 -12.26
N VAL A 70 -1.35 3.87 -11.77
CA VAL A 70 -1.70 3.86 -10.34
C VAL A 70 -1.97 2.43 -9.86
N MET A 71 -2.72 1.63 -10.63
CA MET A 71 -2.99 0.23 -10.30
C MET A 71 -1.72 -0.63 -10.28
N ARG A 72 -0.76 -0.37 -11.18
CA ARG A 72 0.58 -0.99 -11.09
C ARG A 72 1.33 -0.54 -9.85
N CYS A 73 1.29 0.75 -9.51
CA CYS A 73 1.95 1.26 -8.31
C CYS A 73 1.37 0.62 -7.05
N ILE A 74 0.05 0.41 -6.97
CA ILE A 74 -0.60 -0.32 -5.87
C ILE A 74 -0.08 -1.76 -5.82
N GLN A 75 -0.02 -2.48 -6.95
CA GLN A 75 0.50 -3.84 -6.99
C GLN A 75 1.96 -3.92 -6.50
N ILE A 76 2.81 -3.03 -6.99
CA ILE A 76 4.22 -2.95 -6.57
C ILE A 76 4.30 -2.65 -5.07
N ALA A 77 3.51 -1.71 -4.58
CA ALA A 77 3.47 -1.38 -3.15
C ALA A 77 3.05 -2.58 -2.29
N LEU A 78 2.05 -3.37 -2.72
CA LEU A 78 1.63 -4.60 -2.05
C LEU A 78 2.75 -5.67 -2.04
N LEU A 79 3.52 -5.79 -3.12
CA LEU A 79 4.71 -6.65 -3.15
C LEU A 79 5.83 -6.15 -2.23
N CYS A 80 6.02 -4.83 -2.14
CA CYS A 80 7.01 -4.21 -1.25
C CYS A 80 6.73 -4.45 0.23
N ILE A 81 5.45 -4.55 0.63
CA ILE A 81 5.04 -4.67 2.04
C ILE A 81 4.75 -6.11 2.50
N GLN A 82 5.27 -7.12 1.80
CA GLN A 82 5.16 -8.51 2.24
C GLN A 82 5.73 -8.69 3.66
N ASP A 83 5.06 -9.52 4.48
CA ASP A 83 5.50 -9.79 5.85
C ASP A 83 6.87 -10.51 5.84
N VAL A 84 7.06 -11.44 4.91
CA VAL A 84 8.34 -12.13 4.67
C VAL A 84 9.28 -11.21 3.88
N ALA A 85 10.48 -10.96 4.39
CA ALA A 85 11.40 -9.99 3.81
C ALA A 85 11.92 -10.43 2.43
N GLU A 86 12.10 -11.74 2.24
CA GLU A 86 12.60 -12.40 1.05
C GLU A 86 11.64 -12.30 -0.14
N ASP A 87 10.34 -12.22 0.12
CA ASP A 87 9.28 -12.09 -0.90
C ASP A 87 9.16 -10.66 -1.46
N ARG A 88 9.78 -9.69 -0.79
CA ARG A 88 9.82 -8.31 -1.26
C ARG A 88 10.69 -8.18 -2.51
N PRO A 89 10.32 -7.34 -3.49
CA PRO A 89 11.13 -7.09 -4.66
C PRO A 89 12.46 -6.43 -4.29
N THR A 90 13.38 -6.43 -5.24
CA THR A 90 14.64 -5.71 -5.12
C THR A 90 14.59 -4.35 -5.80
N MET A 91 15.46 -3.42 -5.39
CA MET A 91 15.49 -2.03 -5.87
C MET A 91 16.50 -1.78 -7.00
N HIS A 92 16.69 -2.73 -7.92
CA HIS A 92 17.71 -2.64 -8.97
C HIS A 92 17.14 -2.14 -10.29
#